data_AF-A0A067GRN0-F1
#
_entry.id   AF-A0A067GRN0-F1
#
_cell.length_a   1.000
_cell.length_b   1.000
_cell.length_c   1.000
_cell.angle_alpha   90.00
_cell.angle_beta   90.00
_cell.angle_gamma   90.00
#
_symmetry.space_group_name_H-M   'P 1'
#
loop_
_entity.id
_entity.type
_entity.pdbx_description
1 polymer ?
#
loop_
_entity_poly.entity_id
_entity_poly.type
_entity_poly.pdbx_seq_one_letter_code
_entity_poly.pdbx_strand_id
1 'polypeptide(L)'
;RFGTWPVAMLAQSKNKAIIEGPVCNGSQVIGWHTNEKSKRLRRFHVDMSGFAFNSTILWDPKRWQRPFSNSIRQLDTVKEGFQETTFIEQVVEDESQMEGTPPSCSRILNWHLHLDAHNLPYPRGWLLPRNLEVVLPVE
;
A
#
# COMPACT_ATOMS: atom_id res chain seq x y z
N ARG A 1 -3.16 12.19 -11.23
CA ARG A 1 -4.07 11.06 -11.51
C ARG A 1 -3.75 9.96 -10.53
N PHE A 2 -4.78 9.29 -10.02
CA PHE A 2 -4.64 8.24 -9.02
C PHE A 2 -5.42 7.01 -9.53
N GLY A 3 -4.72 5.92 -9.78
CA GLY A 3 -5.28 4.67 -10.27
C GLY A 3 -5.30 3.61 -9.19
N THR A 4 -6.31 2.75 -9.21
CA THR A 4 -6.45 1.64 -8.27
C THR A 4 -7.06 0.41 -8.94
N TRP A 5 -6.75 -0.78 -8.40
CA TRP A 5 -7.19 -2.06 -8.93
C TRP A 5 -7.32 -3.11 -7.81
N PRO A 6 -8.11 -4.18 -8.03
CA PRO A 6 -8.21 -5.26 -7.06
C PRO A 6 -6.92 -6.06 -6.90
N VAL A 7 -6.61 -6.43 -5.67
CA VAL A 7 -5.48 -7.29 -5.28
C VAL A 7 -6.01 -8.54 -4.60
N ALA A 8 -5.53 -9.70 -5.04
CA ALA A 8 -5.74 -10.95 -4.33
C ALA A 8 -4.56 -11.27 -3.43
N MET A 9 -4.82 -11.50 -2.14
CA MET A 9 -3.84 -12.00 -1.19
C MET A 9 -4.04 -13.50 -0.99
N LEU A 10 -2.98 -14.28 -1.20
CA LEU A 10 -2.98 -15.72 -0.96
C LEU A 10 -1.96 -16.05 0.13
N ALA A 11 -2.44 -16.68 1.21
CA ALA A 11 -1.59 -17.30 2.23
C ALA A 11 -1.63 -18.81 2.04
N GLN A 12 -0.45 -19.43 1.92
CA GLN A 12 -0.29 -20.86 1.62
C GLN A 12 -1.00 -21.76 2.65
N SER A 13 -1.08 -21.32 3.91
CA SER A 13 -1.73 -22.05 5.00
C SER A 13 -3.26 -22.04 4.99
N LYS A 14 -3.90 -21.12 4.24
CA LYS A 14 -5.34 -20.85 4.39
C LYS A 14 -6.24 -21.36 3.26
N ASN A 15 -5.68 -21.91 2.17
CA ASN A 15 -6.42 -22.36 0.96
C ASN A 15 -7.54 -21.41 0.49
N LYS A 16 -7.41 -20.11 0.80
CA LYS A 16 -8.42 -19.09 0.57
C LYS A 16 -7.73 -17.79 0.18
N ALA A 17 -8.23 -17.18 -0.88
CA ALA A 17 -7.81 -15.84 -1.29
C ALA A 17 -8.64 -14.77 -0.57
N ILE A 18 -7.96 -13.76 -0.03
CA ILE A 18 -8.55 -12.50 0.41
C ILE A 18 -8.52 -11.57 -0.80
N ILE A 19 -9.61 -10.86 -1.08
CA ILE A 19 -9.68 -9.91 -2.19
C ILE A 19 -9.98 -8.55 -1.58
N GLU A 20 -9.12 -7.59 -1.89
CA GLU A 20 -9.30 -6.18 -1.53
C GLU A 20 -9.20 -5.32 -2.78
N GLY A 21 -10.01 -4.27 -2.86
CA GLY A 21 -9.93 -3.34 -3.98
C GLY A 21 -11.18 -2.52 -4.23
N PRO A 22 -11.15 -1.69 -5.30
CA PRO A 22 -12.22 -0.78 -5.64
C PRO A 22 -13.44 -1.52 -6.22
N VAL A 23 -14.63 -1.01 -5.92
CA VAL A 23 -15.88 -1.33 -6.63
C VAL A 23 -16.08 -0.22 -7.66
N CYS A 24 -16.32 -0.60 -8.92
CA CYS A 24 -16.25 0.34 -10.04
C CYS A 24 -17.50 0.30 -10.92
N ASN A 25 -17.93 1.46 -11.40
CA ASN A 25 -18.89 1.60 -12.49
C ASN A 25 -18.15 2.16 -13.71
N GLY A 26 -17.82 1.29 -14.67
CA GLY A 26 -16.83 1.64 -15.69
C GLY A 26 -15.47 1.93 -15.03
N SER A 27 -14.81 3.03 -15.38
CA SER A 27 -13.56 3.45 -14.73
C SER A 27 -13.76 4.22 -13.42
N GLN A 28 -14.99 4.59 -13.06
CA GLN A 28 -15.25 5.36 -11.84
C GLN A 28 -15.26 4.45 -10.62
N VAL A 29 -14.51 4.82 -9.58
CA VAL A 29 -14.55 4.15 -8.28
C VAL A 29 -15.78 4.64 -7.51
N ILE A 30 -16.61 3.71 -7.03
CA ILE A 30 -17.85 3.99 -6.30
C ILE A 30 -17.86 3.41 -4.88
N GLY A 31 -16.79 2.74 -4.48
CA GLY A 31 -16.66 2.15 -3.16
C GLY A 31 -15.54 1.11 -3.12
N TRP A 32 -15.56 0.29 -2.08
CA TRP A 32 -14.47 -0.63 -1.78
C TRP A 32 -14.98 -1.99 -1.31
N HIS A 33 -14.28 -3.05 -1.71
CA HIS A 33 -14.54 -4.41 -1.28
C HIS A 33 -13.38 -4.92 -0.42
N THR A 34 -13.70 -5.59 0.67
CA THR A 34 -12.77 -6.45 1.41
C THR A 34 -13.56 -7.62 2.01
N ASN A 35 -12.98 -8.81 1.93
CA ASN A 35 -13.47 -9.99 2.64
C ASN A 35 -12.76 -10.21 3.99
N GLU A 36 -11.94 -9.25 4.43
CA GLU A 36 -11.22 -9.24 5.70
C GLU A 36 -11.94 -8.39 6.77
N LYS A 37 -12.50 -9.06 7.80
CA LYS A 37 -13.33 -8.41 8.80
C LYS A 37 -12.57 -7.41 9.69
N SER A 38 -11.28 -7.64 9.95
CA SER A 38 -10.41 -6.78 10.78
C SER A 38 -10.14 -5.41 10.13
N LYS A 39 -10.30 -5.30 8.81
CA LYS A 39 -9.95 -4.10 8.04
C LYS A 39 -11.14 -3.18 7.73
N ARG A 40 -12.34 -3.49 8.23
CA ARG A 40 -13.58 -2.72 7.99
C ARG A 40 -13.57 -1.28 8.47
N LEU A 41 -12.63 -0.90 9.33
CA LEU A 41 -12.51 0.47 9.86
C LEU A 41 -11.73 1.41 8.93
N ARG A 42 -11.13 0.90 7.83
CA ARG A 42 -10.41 1.72 6.86
C ARG A 42 -11.39 2.42 5.92
N ARG A 43 -11.10 3.67 5.55
CA ARG A 43 -11.84 4.39 4.50
C ARG A 43 -11.56 3.77 3.12
N PHE A 44 -10.28 3.52 2.84
CA PHE A 44 -9.83 2.92 1.59
C PHE A 44 -9.36 1.47 1.83
N HIS A 45 -10.01 0.48 1.19
CA HIS A 45 -9.60 -0.93 1.28
C HIS A 45 -8.66 -1.29 0.13
N VAL A 46 -7.40 -0.89 0.26
CA VAL A 46 -6.34 -1.11 -0.72
C VAL A 46 -5.14 -1.79 -0.05
N ASP A 47 -4.51 -2.70 -0.79
CA ASP A 47 -3.17 -3.21 -0.49
C ASP A 47 -2.11 -2.23 -1.02
N MET A 48 -0.90 -2.25 -0.46
CA MET A 48 0.23 -1.41 -0.90
C MET A 48 0.49 -1.49 -2.41
N SER A 49 0.22 -2.65 -3.02
CA SER A 49 0.42 -2.90 -4.45
C SER A 49 -0.85 -2.67 -5.30
N GLY A 50 -1.94 -2.20 -4.69
CA GLY A 50 -3.27 -2.02 -5.30
C GLY A 50 -3.54 -0.63 -5.87
N PHE A 51 -2.54 0.24 -5.92
CA PHE A 51 -2.67 1.58 -6.47
C PHE A 51 -1.38 2.10 -7.10
N ALA A 52 -1.53 3.12 -7.94
CA ALA A 52 -0.45 3.95 -8.44
C ALA A 52 -0.95 5.37 -8.65
N PHE A 53 -0.04 6.33 -8.67
CA PHE A 53 -0.40 7.73 -8.86
C PHE A 53 0.67 8.46 -9.67
N ASN A 54 0.27 9.55 -10.31
CA ASN A 54 1.21 10.43 -10.98
C ASN A 54 2.15 11.05 -9.94
N SER A 55 3.45 10.84 -10.10
CA SER A 55 4.48 11.28 -9.17
C SER A 55 4.39 12.78 -8.84
N THR A 56 3.87 13.61 -9.76
CA THR A 56 3.62 15.04 -9.51
C THR A 56 2.84 15.32 -8.24
N ILE A 57 1.99 14.39 -7.79
CA ILE A 57 1.23 14.49 -6.54
C ILE A 57 2.15 14.64 -5.32
N LEU A 58 3.34 14.03 -5.32
CA LEU A 58 4.29 14.14 -4.19
C LEU A 58 4.81 15.56 -3.97
N TRP A 59 4.74 16.40 -5.00
CA TRP A 59 5.23 17.79 -4.95
C TRP A 59 4.10 18.81 -5.11
N ASP A 60 2.83 18.39 -5.04
CA ASP A 60 1.68 19.29 -5.20
C ASP A 60 1.32 19.96 -3.85
N PRO A 61 1.69 21.23 -3.64
CA PRO A 61 1.47 21.91 -2.36
C PRO A 61 -0.02 22.03 -2.01
N LYS A 62 -0.92 22.05 -3.01
CA LYS A 62 -2.37 22.14 -2.79
C LYS A 62 -2.91 20.84 -2.20
N ARG A 63 -2.46 19.69 -2.72
CA ARG A 63 -2.86 18.37 -2.21
C ARG A 63 -2.36 18.13 -0.80
N TRP A 64 -1.11 18.49 -0.52
CA TRP A 64 -0.53 18.32 0.81
C TRP A 64 -0.93 19.39 1.83
N GLN A 65 -1.69 20.41 1.41
CA GLN A 65 -2.04 21.59 2.21
C GLN A 65 -0.82 22.22 2.92
N ARG A 66 0.35 22.18 2.27
CA ARG A 66 1.62 22.63 2.84
C ARG A 66 2.33 23.61 1.90
N PRO A 67 2.85 24.74 2.42
CA PRO A 67 3.52 25.76 1.60
C PRO A 67 4.96 25.38 1.19
N PHE A 68 5.57 24.32 1.75
CA PHE A 68 6.99 23.99 1.55
C PHE A 68 7.21 22.65 0.84
N SER A 69 8.18 22.62 -0.09
CA SER A 69 8.62 21.45 -0.87
C SER A 69 9.53 20.48 -0.10
N ASN A 70 9.62 20.59 1.23
CA ASN A 70 10.47 19.71 2.03
C ASN A 70 9.97 18.26 1.92
N SER A 71 10.88 17.29 2.03
CA SER A 71 10.53 15.87 1.95
C SER A 71 9.36 15.53 2.88
N ILE A 72 8.31 14.95 2.31
CA ILE A 72 7.15 14.49 3.07
C ILE A 72 7.51 13.12 3.65
N ARG A 73 7.74 13.08 4.96
CA ARG A 73 7.84 11.82 5.68
C ARG A 73 6.44 11.37 6.05
N GLN A 74 6.08 10.17 5.60
CA GLN A 74 4.90 9.51 6.14
C GLN A 74 5.22 9.09 7.59
N LEU A 75 4.26 9.32 8.49
CA LEU A 75 4.41 9.00 9.91
C LEU A 75 4.65 7.50 10.08
N ASP A 76 5.70 7.15 10.82
CA ASP A 76 6.04 5.79 11.25
C ASP A 76 5.14 5.30 12.41
N THR A 77 4.38 6.21 13.03
CA THR A 77 3.46 5.94 14.14
C THR A 77 2.09 5.40 13.69
N VAL A 78 1.85 5.25 12.39
CA VAL A 78 0.56 4.76 11.87
C VAL A 78 0.37 3.30 12.27
N LYS A 79 -0.82 2.98 12.80
CA LYS A 79 -1.20 1.63 13.21
C LYS A 79 -1.00 0.66 12.05
N GLU A 80 -0.49 -0.54 12.36
CA GLU A 80 -0.27 -1.59 11.37
C GLU A 80 -1.52 -1.82 10.50
N GLY A 81 -1.31 -1.82 9.19
CA GLY A 81 -2.37 -1.91 8.19
C GLY A 81 -3.16 -0.62 7.91
N PHE A 82 -2.86 0.52 8.54
CA PHE A 82 -3.51 1.79 8.17
C PHE A 82 -2.62 2.68 7.29
N GLN A 83 -1.42 2.21 6.94
CA GLN A 83 -0.44 3.00 6.20
C GLN A 83 -0.98 3.45 4.83
N GLU A 84 -1.63 2.55 4.09
CA GLU A 84 -2.17 2.82 2.77
C GLU A 84 -3.32 3.83 2.84
N THR A 85 -4.32 3.60 3.69
CA THR A 85 -5.48 4.51 3.81
C THR A 85 -5.04 5.89 4.31
N THR A 86 -4.12 5.96 5.28
CA THR A 86 -3.60 7.24 5.78
C THR A 86 -2.81 8.00 4.72
N PHE A 87 -2.03 7.31 3.87
CA PHE A 87 -1.37 7.96 2.73
C PHE A 87 -2.41 8.53 1.76
N ILE A 88 -3.38 7.71 1.35
CA ILE A 88 -4.35 8.07 0.33
C ILE A 88 -5.22 9.25 0.79
N GLU A 89 -5.66 9.26 2.05
CA GLU A 89 -6.43 10.36 2.66
C GLU A 89 -5.70 11.71 2.63
N GLN A 90 -4.37 11.71 2.57
CA GLN A 90 -3.58 12.95 2.48
C GLN A 90 -3.49 13.49 1.05
N VAL A 91 -3.65 12.64 0.04
CA VAL A 91 -3.42 13.01 -1.36
C VAL A 91 -4.68 13.00 -2.22
N VAL A 92 -5.74 12.35 -1.77
CA VAL A 92 -7.02 12.21 -2.46
C VAL A 92 -8.17 12.55 -1.51
N GLU A 93 -9.05 13.44 -1.95
CA GLU A 93 -10.23 13.86 -1.18
C GLU A 93 -11.26 12.72 -1.08
N ASP A 94 -11.61 12.12 -2.22
CA ASP A 94 -12.59 11.05 -2.32
C ASP A 94 -12.40 10.20 -3.59
N GLU A 95 -13.20 9.14 -3.72
CA GLU A 95 -13.19 8.18 -4.82
C GLU A 95 -13.36 8.81 -6.20
N SER A 96 -13.95 10.02 -6.32
CA SER A 96 -14.13 10.70 -7.61
C SER A 96 -12.81 11.11 -8.26
N GLN A 97 -11.72 11.23 -7.49
CA GLN A 97 -10.39 11.50 -8.02
C GLN A 97 -9.61 10.23 -8.40
N MET A 98 -10.24 9.06 -8.29
CA MET A 98 -9.62 7.77 -8.56
C MET A 98 -10.18 7.13 -9.84
N GLU A 99 -9.31 6.40 -10.55
CA GLU A 99 -9.67 5.60 -11.71
C GLU A 99 -9.42 4.11 -11.46
N GLY A 100 -10.46 3.31 -11.69
CA GLY A 100 -10.42 1.86 -11.61
C GLY A 100 -9.80 1.25 -12.86
N THR A 101 -8.80 0.39 -12.69
CA THR A 101 -8.10 -0.30 -13.78
C THR A 101 -8.14 -1.82 -13.57
N PRO A 102 -8.48 -2.65 -14.59
CA PRO A 102 -9.11 -2.27 -15.86
C PRO A 102 -10.54 -1.73 -15.63
N PRO A 103 -11.22 -1.21 -16.67
CA PRO A 103 -12.61 -0.79 -16.54
C PRO A 103 -13.49 -1.85 -15.87
N SER A 104 -14.37 -1.39 -15.00
CA SER A 104 -15.24 -2.16 -14.11
C SER A 104 -14.51 -2.99 -13.05
N CYS A 105 -13.20 -2.79 -12.87
CA CYS A 105 -12.38 -3.47 -11.85
C CYS A 105 -12.59 -4.99 -11.86
N SER A 106 -12.80 -5.53 -13.06
CA SER A 106 -13.38 -6.86 -13.29
C SER A 106 -12.35 -7.99 -13.27
N ARG A 107 -11.05 -7.65 -13.15
CA ARG A 107 -9.95 -8.61 -13.22
C ARG A 107 -8.95 -8.34 -12.11
N ILE A 108 -8.43 -9.42 -11.56
CA ILE A 108 -7.31 -9.41 -10.63
C ILE A 108 -6.04 -9.50 -11.46
N LEU A 109 -5.30 -8.40 -11.52
CA LEU A 109 -4.03 -8.31 -12.24
C LEU A 109 -2.82 -8.34 -11.29
N ASN A 110 -3.06 -8.21 -9.98
CA ASN A 110 -2.02 -8.20 -8.96
C ASN A 110 -2.35 -9.23 -7.85
N TRP A 111 -1.34 -10.02 -7.49
CA TRP A 111 -1.39 -11.06 -6.47
C TRP A 111 -0.31 -10.83 -5.43
N HIS A 112 -0.72 -10.62 -4.19
CA HIS A 112 0.15 -10.55 -3.04
C HIS A 112 0.29 -11.97 -2.44
N LEU A 113 1.43 -12.60 -2.71
CA LEU A 113 1.72 -13.96 -2.26
C LEU A 113 2.51 -13.93 -0.95
N HIS A 114 1.93 -14.49 0.11
CA HIS A 114 2.65 -14.75 1.35
C HIS A 114 3.31 -16.13 1.26
N LEU A 115 4.55 -16.14 0.75
CA LEU A 115 5.37 -17.33 0.66
C LEU A 115 6.15 -17.49 1.96
N ASP A 116 5.91 -18.59 2.68
CA ASP A 116 6.71 -18.87 3.85
C ASP A 116 8.14 -19.24 3.42
N ALA A 117 9.13 -18.68 4.09
CA ALA A 117 10.53 -19.06 3.91
C ALA A 117 10.77 -20.42 4.58
N HIS A 118 10.24 -21.49 4.02
CA HIS A 118 10.54 -22.85 4.48
C HIS A 118 11.92 -23.25 3.95
N ASN A 119 12.83 -23.59 4.87
CA ASN A 119 14.13 -24.20 4.58
C ASN A 119 15.13 -23.36 3.76
N LEU A 120 15.09 -22.03 3.81
CA LEU A 120 16.25 -21.25 3.35
C LEU A 120 17.35 -21.35 4.43
N PRO A 121 18.45 -22.10 4.21
CA PRO A 121 19.56 -22.06 5.14
C PRO A 121 20.05 -20.62 5.20
N TYR A 122 20.11 -20.06 6.41
CA TYR A 122 20.73 -18.76 6.62
C TYR A 122 22.09 -18.75 5.92
N PRO A 123 22.38 -17.76 5.05
CA PRO A 123 23.62 -17.76 4.30
C PRO A 123 24.80 -17.79 5.28
N ARG A 124 25.58 -18.88 5.30
CA ARG A 124 26.63 -19.08 6.30
C ARG A 124 27.67 -17.94 6.33
N GLY A 125 27.84 -17.24 5.20
CA GLY A 125 28.74 -16.09 5.07
C GLY A 125 28.19 -14.75 5.58
N TRP A 126 26.93 -14.70 6.04
CA TRP A 126 26.27 -13.48 6.50
C TRP A 126 26.18 -13.39 8.03
N LEU A 127 26.95 -14.22 8.74
CA LEU A 127 27.11 -14.11 10.19
C LEU A 127 28.05 -12.94 10.49
N LEU A 128 27.58 -11.96 11.25
CA LEU A 128 28.44 -10.90 11.79
C LEU A 128 29.41 -11.53 12.80
N PRO A 129 30.73 -11.57 12.54
CA PRO A 129 31.70 -12.17 13.46
C PRO A 129 31.88 -11.33 14.73
N ARG A 130 31.45 -10.07 14.71
CA ARG A 130 31.49 -9.11 15.83
C ARG A 130 30.28 -8.19 15.74
N ASN A 131 29.89 -7.62 16.87
CA ASN A 131 28.85 -6.60 16.92
C ASN A 131 29.25 -5.38 16.07
N LEU A 132 28.26 -4.77 15.41
CA LEU A 132 28.47 -3.52 14.68
C LEU A 132 28.83 -2.40 15.67
N GLU A 133 29.88 -1.66 15.36
CA GLU A 133 30.31 -0.51 16.14
C GLU A 133 29.54 0.74 15.71
N VAL A 134 29.30 1.63 16.67
CA VAL A 134 28.64 2.91 16.38
C VAL A 134 29.62 3.81 15.63
N VAL A 135 29.28 4.17 14.40
CA VAL A 135 30.01 5.21 13.65
C VAL A 135 29.41 6.55 14.05
N LEU A 136 30.07 7.25 14.98
CA LEU A 136 29.72 8.63 15.32
C LEU A 136 30.37 9.59 14.30
N PRO A 137 29.64 10.56 13.74
CA PRO A 137 30.25 11.64 12.97
C PRO A 137 31.21 12.43 13.86
N VAL A 138 32.38 12.79 13.32
CA VAL A 138 33.28 13.73 13.97
C VAL A 138 32.65 15.13 13.87
N GLU A 139 32.45 15.78 15.02
CA GLU A 139 32.02 17.18 15.12
C GLU A 139 33.10 18.15 14.60
#